data_AF-A0A2N6VJJ0-F1
#
_entry.id   AF-A0A2N6VJJ0-F1
#
_cell.length_a   1.000
_cell.length_b   1.000
_cell.length_c   1.000
_cell.angle_alpha   90.00
_cell.angle_beta   90.00
_cell.angle_gamma   90.00
#
_symmetry.space_group_name_H-M   'P 1'
#
loop_
_entity.id
_entity.type
_entity.pdbx_description
1 polymer ?
#
loop_
_entity_poly.entity_id
_entity_poly.type
_entity_poly.pdbx_seq_one_letter_code
_entity_poly.pdbx_strand_id
1 'polypeptide(L)' 'GASLDVRAGEVLALVGPNGAGKSTLLGVITGDVEEASGSVTINDHPSYAWNTRELAMRRAVLLQQVDVSFAF' A
#
# COMPACT_ATOMS: atom_id res chain seq x y z
N GLY A 1 16.75 0.98 0.16
CA GLY A 1 15.63 1.76 -0.39
C GLY A 1 15.00 1.00 -1.53
N ALA A 2 13.74 1.26 -1.84
CA ALA A 2 13.02 0.65 -2.96
C ALA A 2 12.51 1.75 -3.89
N SER A 3 12.50 1.50 -5.19
CA SER A 3 11.93 2.38 -6.21
C SER A 3 11.20 1.52 -7.22
N LEU A 4 9.93 1.82 -7.44
CA LEU A 4 9.05 1.10 -8.36
C LEU A 4 8.05 2.08 -8.96
N ASP A 5 7.60 1.77 -10.16
CA ASP A 5 6.54 2.46 -10.88
C ASP A 5 5.57 1.38 -11.37
N VAL A 6 4.26 1.63 -11.24
CA VAL A 6 3.21 0.68 -11.63
C VAL A 6 2.16 1.44 -12.42
N ARG A 7 1.94 0.99 -13.66
CA ARG A 7 1.00 1.65 -14.58
C ARG A 7 -0.37 1.00 -14.51
N ALA A 8 -1.39 1.76 -14.92
CA ALA A 8 -2.74 1.24 -15.04
C ALA A 8 -2.78 0.00 -15.97
N GLY A 9 -3.36 -1.08 -15.47
CA GLY A 9 -3.44 -2.37 -16.19
C GLY A 9 -2.25 -3.30 -15.97
N GLU A 10 -1.21 -2.88 -15.25
CA GLU A 10 -0.09 -3.76 -14.90
C GLU A 10 -0.37 -4.59 -13.65
N VAL A 11 0.17 -5.80 -13.65
CA VAL A 11 0.22 -6.66 -12.45
C VAL A 11 1.68 -6.80 -12.04
N LEU A 12 2.03 -6.20 -10.91
CA LEU A 12 3.37 -6.28 -10.33
C LEU A 12 3.38 -7.29 -9.17
N ALA A 13 4.35 -8.21 -9.17
CA ALA A 13 4.58 -9.13 -8.06
C ALA A 13 5.79 -8.70 -7.23
N LEU A 14 5.61 -8.57 -5.91
CA LEU A 14 6.68 -8.31 -4.94
C LEU A 14 7.09 -9.61 -4.25
N VAL A 15 8.27 -10.14 -4.59
CA VAL A 15 8.77 -11.43 -4.08
C VAL A 15 10.06 -11.23 -3.29
N GLY A 16 10.21 -11.97 -2.19
CA GLY A 16 11.39 -11.92 -1.33
C GLY A 16 11.21 -12.73 -0.04
N PRO A 17 12.28 -13.01 0.72
CA PRO A 17 12.20 -13.81 1.93
C PRO A 17 11.34 -13.16 3.02
N ASN A 18 10.94 -13.94 4.02
CA ASN A 18 10.29 -13.40 5.23
C ASN A 18 11.24 -12.41 5.91
N GLY A 19 10.70 -11.28 6.37
CA GLY A 19 11.49 -10.18 6.95
C GLY A 19 12.12 -9.22 5.93
N ALA A 20 11.99 -9.44 4.62
CA ALA A 20 12.51 -8.52 3.60
C ALA A 20 11.78 -7.16 3.51
N GLY A 21 10.78 -6.91 4.36
CA GLY A 21 10.02 -5.65 4.39
C GLY A 21 8.87 -5.55 3.38
N LYS A 22 8.42 -6.66 2.77
CA LYS A 22 7.33 -6.66 1.78
C LYS A 22 6.02 -6.06 2.33
N SER A 23 5.57 -6.54 3.49
CA SER A 23 4.36 -6.04 4.13
C SER A 23 4.51 -4.58 4.55
N THR A 24 5.71 -4.17 4.98
CA THR A 24 6.02 -2.77 5.28
C THR A 24 5.94 -1.89 4.04
N LEU A 25 6.53 -2.32 2.91
CA LEU A 25 6.47 -1.59 1.65
C LEU A 25 5.04 -1.47 1.14
N LEU A 26 4.25 -2.56 1.20
CA LEU A 26 2.84 -2.53 0.86
C LEU A 26 2.08 -1.56 1.77
N GLY A 27 2.32 -1.60 3.09
CA GLY A 27 1.71 -0.65 4.05
C GLY A 27 2.03 0.81 3.75
N VAL A 28 3.25 1.11 3.28
CA VAL A 28 3.64 2.47 2.85
C VAL A 28 2.90 2.88 1.57
N ILE A 29 2.85 2.00 0.55
CA ILE A 29 2.09 2.25 -0.69
C ILE A 29 0.60 2.43 -0.39
N THR A 30 0.09 1.65 0.55
CA THR A 30 -1.29 1.73 1.03
C THR A 30 -1.46 2.72 2.17
N GLY A 31 -0.51 3.62 2.46
CA GLY A 31 -0.66 4.68 3.47
C GLY A 31 -1.11 4.23 4.87
N ASP A 32 -0.97 2.94 5.19
CA ASP A 32 -1.20 2.36 6.52
C ASP A 32 0.05 2.53 7.41
N VAL A 33 1.21 2.74 6.77
CA VAL A 33 2.50 3.03 7.41
C VAL A 33 3.06 4.31 6.79
N GLU A 34 3.48 5.26 7.62
CA GLU A 34 4.13 6.49 7.16
C GLU A 34 5.54 6.19 6.61
N GLU A 35 5.89 6.81 5.49
CA GLU A 35 7.23 6.67 4.93
C GLU A 35 8.29 7.31 5.83
N ALA A 36 9.34 6.55 6.17
CA ALA A 36 10.47 7.12 6.91
C ALA A 36 11.31 8.09 6.05
N SER A 37 11.30 7.92 4.72
CA SER A 37 11.98 8.77 3.75
C SER A 37 11.47 8.47 2.33
N GLY A 38 11.65 9.42 1.41
CA GLY A 38 11.17 9.30 0.04
C GLY A 38 9.76 9.85 -0.13
N SER A 39 9.03 9.32 -1.12
CA SER A 39 7.67 9.77 -1.43
C SER A 39 6.88 8.68 -2.13
N VAL A 40 5.57 8.63 -1.89
CA VAL A 40 4.61 7.83 -2.66
C VAL A 40 3.66 8.76 -3.39
N THR A 41 3.40 8.47 -4.66
CA THR A 41 2.36 9.15 -5.44
C THR A 41 1.34 8.14 -5.96
N ILE A 42 0.09 8.58 -6.04
CA ILE A 42 -1.04 7.83 -6.62
C ILE A 42 -1.69 8.75 -7.65
N ASN A 43 -1.69 8.32 -8.92
CA ASN A 43 -2.14 9.14 -10.05
C ASN A 43 -1.48 10.53 -10.05
N ASP A 44 -0.14 10.57 -9.94
CA ASP A 44 0.69 11.78 -9.92
C ASP A 44 0.47 12.74 -8.72
N HIS A 45 -0.38 12.37 -7.77
CA HIS A 45 -0.60 13.14 -6.54
C HIS A 45 0.09 12.47 -5.35
N PRO A 46 0.75 13.22 -4.46
CA PRO A 46 1.31 12.66 -3.23
C PRO A 46 0.27 11.90 -2.41
N SER A 47 0.64 10.77 -1.81
CA SER A 47 -0.26 9.93 -1.01
C SER A 47 -0.94 10.70 0.12
N TYR A 48 -0.22 11.60 0.78
CA TYR A 48 -0.72 12.46 1.88
C TYR A 48 -1.68 13.57 1.42
N ALA A 49 -1.79 13.85 0.11
CA ALA A 49 -2.73 14.85 -0.40
C ALA A 49 -4.17 14.36 -0.36
N TRP A 50 -4.37 13.05 -0.19
CA TRP A 50 -5.66 12.40 -0.14
C TRP A 50 -6.06 12.13 1.31
N ASN A 51 -7.31 12.42 1.66
CA ASN A 51 -7.86 11.94 2.93
C ASN A 51 -8.16 10.42 2.87
N THR A 52 -8.38 9.80 4.03
CA THR A 52 -8.67 8.35 4.14
C THR A 52 -9.80 7.89 3.22
N ARG A 53 -10.87 8.68 3.12
CA ARG A 53 -12.02 8.37 2.26
C ARG A 53 -11.65 8.41 0.78
N GLU A 54 -10.87 9.39 0.36
CA GLU A 54 -10.44 9.53 -1.03
C GLU A 54 -9.46 8.43 -1.46
N LEU A 55 -8.58 8.00 -0.55
CA LEU A 55 -7.71 6.84 -0.76
C LEU A 55 -8.53 5.56 -0.90
N ALA A 56 -9.51 5.33 -0.01
CA ALA A 56 -10.38 4.15 -0.05
C ALA A 56 -11.18 4.03 -1.37
N MET A 57 -11.46 5.14 -2.05
CA MET A 57 -12.12 5.14 -3.37
C MET A 57 -11.18 4.82 -4.54
N ARG A 58 -9.85 4.85 -4.33
CA ARG A 58 -8.83 4.67 -5.38
C ARG A 58 -8.05 3.36 -5.25
N ARG A 59 -8.02 2.77 -4.06
CA ARG A 59 -7.33 1.50 -3.80
C ARG A 59 -8.20 0.55 -2.99
N ALA A 60 -8.00 -0.73 -3.23
CA ALA A 60 -8.44 -1.79 -2.34
C ALA A 60 -7.21 -2.50 -1.80
N VAL A 61 -7.25 -2.92 -0.53
CA VAL A 61 -6.17 -3.63 0.14
C VAL A 61 -6.72 -4.91 0.71
N LEU A 62 -6.08 -6.04 0.41
CA LEU A 62 -6.33 -7.30 1.07
C LEU A 62 -5.22 -7.54 2.09
N LEU A 63 -5.59 -7.55 3.37
CA LEU A 63 -4.63 -7.76 4.44
C LEU A 63 -4.19 -9.23 4.48
N GLN A 64 -2.97 -9.45 4.95
CA GLN A 64 -2.40 -10.79 5.12
C GLN A 64 -3.20 -11.63 6.13
N GLN A 65 -3.86 -10.99 7.10
CA GLN A 65 -4.82 -11.61 8.00
C GLN A 65 -6.10 -10.76 7.99
N VAL A 66 -7.25 -11.43 7.79
CA VAL A 66 -8.57 -10.80 7.86
C VAL A 66 -9.30 -11.48 9.02
N ASP A 67 -9.30 -10.82 10.19
CA ASP A 67 -10.08 -11.30 11.34
C ASP A 67 -11.53 -10.85 11.17
N VAL A 68 -12.39 -11.78 10.75
CA VAL A 68 -13.82 -11.51 10.65
C VAL A 68 -14.46 -11.80 12.01
N SER A 69 -14.69 -10.74 12.78
CA SER A 69 -15.41 -10.83 14.05
C SER A 69 -16.91 -10.72 13.81
N PHE A 70 -17.60 -11.86 13.73
CA PHE A 70 -19.04 -11.90 13.96
C PHE A 70 -19.29 -12.26 15.42
N ALA A 71 -20.17 -11.51 16.09
CA ALA A 71 -20.68 -11.92 17.38
C ALA A 71 -21.56 -13.17 17.17
N PHE A 72 -21.25 -14.25 17.88
CA PHE A 72 -22.18 -15.38 18.06
C PHE A 72 -23.09 -15.08 19.26
#